data_AF-A0A672G7Y2-F1
#
_entry.id   AF-A0A672G7Y2-F1
#
_cell.length_a   1.000
_cell.length_b   1.000
_cell.length_c   1.000
_cell.angle_alpha   90.00
_cell.angle_beta   90.00
_cell.angle_gamma   90.00
#
_symmetry.space_group_name_H-M   'P 1'
#
loop_
_entity.id
_entity.type
_entity.pdbx_description
1 polymer ?
#
loop_
_entity_poly.entity_id
_entity_poly.type
_entity_poly.pdbx_seq_one_letter_code
_entity_poly.pdbx_strand_id
1 'polypeptide(L)'
;MAAVQWRSRGRNYEAEQQRCRCEASPVEFGEYHPLKPIMVTDTKTRRGARKGSTSSSSSSSSSVPPSDPLSSMLDGTDPLSMFAAASGSESHATSHSSSAGKREKEEEAVGPDFEPWSSKRGEILSRFTTTEKLSINLFMGSEKGKAPSPGTSAVSEKVRTRLEELDDLEEGSQRELLNLSQQDYANRIEELNQSLKEAWSSDQKVKALKIVIQCSKLLSDTSVIQFYPSKFVLITDILDTFGRLVFDRIWTMCSDPRPLPDNFTVEDVNDTAKETCLNWFFKIASIRELLPRLYVEAAILKCNRFLTKSGIQETLPRLTAMIRGIGDPLVAAYARAYLCRIGMEVAPQLKDNLNRNFFDLLGTFRQISGETVRNQLVLQRVEPPEYLTLYSPAINWILQCIAYRAPEHSEV
;
A
#
# COMPACT_ATOMS: atom_id res chain seq x y z
N MET A 1 46.14 18.28 7.04
CA MET A 1 45.34 17.03 7.02
C MET A 1 45.49 16.36 8.37
N ALA A 2 44.51 16.51 9.27
CA ALA A 2 44.51 15.83 10.56
C ALA A 2 43.93 14.42 10.37
N ALA A 3 44.65 13.39 10.77
CA ALA A 3 44.22 12.00 10.67
C ALA A 3 43.20 11.68 11.78
N VAL A 4 41.98 11.30 11.39
CA VAL A 4 40.93 10.88 12.33
C VAL A 4 41.32 9.53 12.94
N GLN A 5 41.48 9.50 14.27
CA GLN A 5 41.91 8.32 14.99
C GLN A 5 40.70 7.48 15.40
N TRP A 6 40.43 6.41 14.66
CA TRP A 6 39.36 5.46 14.98
C TRP A 6 39.63 4.75 16.30
N ARG A 7 38.66 4.74 17.21
CA ARG A 7 38.69 3.92 18.43
C ARG A 7 37.53 2.94 18.41
N SER A 8 37.81 1.68 18.70
CA SER A 8 36.74 0.69 18.85
C SER A 8 35.99 0.97 20.16
N ARG A 9 34.67 0.97 20.08
CA ARG A 9 33.80 1.01 21.26
C ARG A 9 33.28 -0.40 21.50
N GLY A 10 33.55 -0.96 22.67
CA GLY A 10 32.99 -2.25 23.07
C GLY A 10 31.48 -2.14 23.20
N ARG A 11 30.72 -2.91 22.42
CA ARG A 11 29.27 -3.06 22.60
C ARG A 11 29.00 -4.20 23.58
N ASN A 12 28.13 -3.95 24.56
CA ASN A 12 27.68 -4.98 25.49
C ASN A 12 26.38 -5.61 24.95
N TYR A 13 26.54 -6.72 24.24
CA TYR A 13 25.45 -7.43 23.58
C TYR A 13 24.44 -8.05 24.57
N GLU A 14 24.87 -8.41 25.79
CA GLU A 14 23.97 -8.98 26.81
C GLU A 14 22.99 -7.92 27.32
N ALA A 15 23.48 -6.70 27.59
CA ALA A 15 22.63 -5.60 28.03
C ALA A 15 21.62 -5.18 26.94
N GLU A 16 22.05 -5.20 25.68
CA GLU A 16 21.20 -4.86 24.53
C GLU A 16 20.12 -5.94 24.30
N GLN A 17 20.47 -7.22 24.48
CA GLN A 17 19.52 -8.34 24.40
C GLN A 17 18.48 -8.31 25.52
N GLN A 18 18.89 -7.97 26.76
CA GLN A 18 17.97 -7.82 27.88
C GLN A 18 16.97 -6.67 27.67
N ARG A 19 17.43 -5.55 27.09
CA ARG A 19 16.57 -4.39 26.77
C ARG A 19 15.56 -4.69 25.65
N CYS A 20 15.91 -5.55 24.71
CA CYS A 20 15.06 -5.92 23.57
C CYS A 20 14.16 -7.14 23.82
N ARG A 21 14.15 -7.70 25.03
CA ARG A 21 13.33 -8.86 25.37
C ARG A 21 11.89 -8.42 25.62
N CYS A 22 10.95 -8.88 24.80
CA CYS A 22 9.52 -8.74 25.09
C CYS A 22 9.17 -9.52 26.36
N GLU A 23 8.31 -8.96 27.22
CA GLU A 23 7.77 -9.66 28.38
C GLU A 23 7.01 -10.91 27.91
N ALA A 24 7.48 -12.08 28.33
CA ALA A 24 6.79 -13.33 28.11
C ALA A 24 5.70 -13.47 29.17
N SER A 25 4.44 -13.24 28.77
CA SER A 25 3.30 -13.66 29.60
C SER A 25 3.21 -15.19 29.55
N PRO A 26 3.18 -15.90 30.69
CA PRO A 26 2.84 -17.31 30.71
C PRO A 26 1.44 -17.49 30.11
N VAL A 27 1.29 -18.37 29.14
CA VAL A 27 -0.02 -18.79 28.65
C VAL A 27 -0.48 -19.93 29.56
N GLU A 28 -1.44 -19.68 30.42
CA GLU A 28 -2.14 -20.75 31.14
C GLU A 28 -2.89 -21.61 30.12
N PHE A 29 -2.67 -22.92 30.16
CA PHE A 29 -3.37 -23.89 29.31
C PHE A 29 -4.83 -24.03 29.76
N GLY A 30 -5.67 -23.05 29.41
CA GLY A 30 -7.12 -23.16 29.46
C GLY A 30 -7.64 -24.01 28.30
N GLU A 31 -8.60 -24.89 28.58
CA GLU A 31 -9.13 -25.90 27.67
C GLU A 31 -9.96 -25.35 26.49
N TYR A 32 -9.46 -24.41 25.69
CA TYR A 32 -10.04 -24.14 24.37
C TYR A 32 -9.00 -23.56 23.43
N HIS A 33 -8.51 -24.39 22.52
CA HIS A 33 -7.60 -23.97 21.45
C HIS A 33 -8.33 -24.07 20.12
N PRO A 34 -8.35 -23.01 19.28
CA PRO A 34 -9.13 -22.95 18.04
C PRO A 34 -8.68 -23.92 16.93
N LEU A 35 -7.67 -24.75 17.19
CA LEU A 35 -7.16 -25.79 16.28
C LEU A 35 -7.25 -27.21 16.86
N LYS A 36 -8.12 -27.47 17.84
CA LYS A 36 -8.36 -28.86 18.26
C LYS A 36 -9.00 -29.65 17.10
N PRO A 37 -8.45 -30.80 16.69
CA PRO A 37 -9.02 -31.63 15.64
C PRO A 37 -10.40 -32.14 16.10
N ILE A 38 -11.44 -31.87 15.30
CA ILE A 38 -12.78 -32.41 15.54
C ILE A 38 -12.75 -33.90 15.16
N MET A 39 -12.75 -34.77 16.16
CA MET A 39 -12.97 -36.20 15.93
C MET A 39 -14.47 -36.45 15.80
N VAL A 40 -14.93 -36.69 14.57
CA VAL A 40 -16.29 -37.17 14.30
C VAL A 40 -16.31 -38.69 14.48
N THR A 41 -16.96 -39.17 15.52
CA THR A 41 -17.25 -40.60 15.69
C THR A 41 -18.56 -40.95 14.98
N ASP A 42 -18.47 -41.69 13.88
CA ASP A 42 -19.62 -42.29 13.20
C ASP A 42 -20.22 -43.42 14.06
N THR A 43 -21.47 -43.28 14.49
CA THR A 43 -22.25 -44.38 15.06
C THR A 43 -23.29 -44.87 14.06
N LYS A 44 -23.01 -46.05 13.49
CA LYS A 44 -23.89 -46.80 12.61
C LYS A 44 -24.93 -47.58 13.40
N THR A 45 -26.22 -47.26 13.26
CA THR A 45 -27.31 -48.22 13.52
C THR A 45 -28.50 -47.96 12.60
N ARG A 46 -29.06 -49.06 12.09
CA ARG A 46 -30.02 -49.16 10.98
C ARG A 46 -31.42 -49.45 11.52
N ARG A 47 -32.40 -48.71 10.98
CA ARG A 47 -33.86 -48.99 10.83
C ARG A 47 -34.76 -49.05 12.09
N GLY A 48 -35.83 -48.24 12.07
CA GLY A 48 -37.13 -48.62 12.63
C GLY A 48 -38.10 -47.50 13.04
N ALA A 49 -39.05 -47.18 12.14
CA ALA A 49 -40.46 -46.81 12.37
C ALA A 49 -40.90 -45.52 13.13
N ARG A 50 -41.94 -44.90 12.55
CA ARG A 50 -42.76 -43.76 13.00
C ARG A 50 -43.72 -44.12 14.15
N LYS A 51 -43.88 -43.23 15.15
CA LYS A 51 -45.15 -42.61 15.65
C LYS A 51 -45.00 -41.99 17.06
N GLY A 52 -45.54 -40.77 17.22
CA GLY A 52 -46.51 -40.41 18.27
C GLY A 52 -46.04 -40.01 19.69
N SER A 53 -46.03 -38.69 19.93
CA SER A 53 -46.70 -37.95 21.02
C SER A 53 -46.37 -38.14 22.52
N THR A 54 -46.21 -36.97 23.20
CA THR A 54 -46.47 -36.62 24.63
C THR A 54 -45.56 -37.29 25.69
N SER A 55 -44.98 -36.63 26.70
CA SER A 55 -45.40 -35.50 27.53
C SER A 55 -44.24 -34.97 28.42
N SER A 56 -44.34 -33.69 28.80
CA SER A 56 -43.87 -32.94 30.00
C SER A 56 -42.74 -33.45 30.93
N SER A 57 -41.81 -32.56 31.28
CA SER A 57 -41.71 -32.00 32.65
C SER A 57 -40.79 -30.77 32.72
N SER A 58 -41.11 -29.94 33.69
CA SER A 58 -40.78 -28.53 33.94
C SER A 58 -39.50 -28.30 34.76
N SER A 59 -38.86 -27.14 34.56
CA SER A 59 -38.47 -26.25 35.68
C SER A 59 -38.25 -24.82 35.18
N SER A 60 -38.76 -23.87 35.96
CA SER A 60 -38.80 -22.43 35.71
C SER A 60 -37.78 -21.69 36.58
N SER A 61 -37.19 -20.63 36.07
CA SER A 61 -36.88 -19.42 36.85
C SER A 61 -36.80 -18.20 35.92
N SER A 62 -37.26 -17.06 36.43
CA SER A 62 -37.74 -15.86 35.73
C SER A 62 -36.72 -14.73 35.68
N SER A 63 -36.70 -13.94 34.59
CA SER A 63 -36.71 -12.45 34.64
C SER A 63 -36.77 -11.78 33.26
N VAL A 64 -37.79 -10.92 33.10
CA VAL A 64 -37.93 -9.67 32.30
C VAL A 64 -37.61 -9.69 30.79
N PRO A 65 -38.57 -9.33 29.89
CA PRO A 65 -38.28 -9.07 28.48
C PRO A 65 -37.79 -7.62 28.28
N PRO A 66 -36.79 -7.36 27.41
CA PRO A 66 -36.51 -6.01 26.96
C PRO A 66 -37.52 -5.57 25.89
N SER A 67 -37.97 -4.32 26.03
CA SER A 67 -38.77 -3.57 25.07
C SER A 67 -38.11 -3.50 23.67
N ASP A 68 -38.94 -3.70 22.65
CA ASP A 68 -38.64 -3.58 21.23
C ASP A 68 -38.14 -2.16 20.86
N PRO A 69 -36.92 -2.01 20.29
CA PRO A 69 -36.30 -0.71 20.05
C PRO A 69 -36.73 -0.03 18.73
N LEU A 70 -37.78 -0.50 18.06
CA LEU A 70 -38.19 0.05 16.76
C LEU A 70 -39.48 0.89 16.77
N SER A 71 -40.12 1.07 17.93
CA SER A 71 -41.42 1.77 18.01
C SER A 71 -41.35 3.26 18.38
N SER A 72 -40.14 3.87 18.42
CA SER A 72 -39.97 5.30 18.76
C SER A 72 -39.44 6.19 17.62
N MET A 73 -39.32 5.67 16.39
CA MET A 73 -38.83 6.44 15.22
C MET A 73 -39.93 6.91 14.25
N LEU A 74 -41.20 6.87 14.65
CA LEU A 74 -42.32 7.24 13.77
C LEU A 74 -43.12 8.46 14.27
N ASP A 75 -42.44 9.42 14.90
CA ASP A 75 -43.01 10.76 15.13
C ASP A 75 -42.26 11.83 14.29
N GLY A 76 -42.39 11.67 12.97
CA GLY A 76 -43.04 12.71 12.16
C GLY A 76 -42.45 14.11 12.07
N THR A 77 -41.14 14.34 12.19
CA THR A 77 -40.53 15.63 11.78
C THR A 77 -39.21 15.44 11.03
N ASP A 78 -39.24 15.73 9.72
CA ASP A 78 -38.09 15.70 8.81
C ASP A 78 -37.17 16.92 9.05
N PRO A 79 -35.88 16.71 9.38
CA PRO A 79 -34.93 17.78 9.72
C PRO A 79 -34.52 18.68 8.53
N LEU A 80 -34.98 18.43 7.30
CA LEU A 80 -34.66 19.26 6.13
C LEU A 80 -35.50 20.54 5.99
N SER A 81 -36.63 20.65 6.69
CA SER A 81 -37.53 21.82 6.55
C SER A 81 -37.09 23.06 7.35
N MET A 82 -36.08 22.96 8.21
CA MET A 82 -35.61 24.11 9.02
C MET A 82 -34.49 24.92 8.37
N PHE A 83 -33.78 24.39 7.37
CA PHE A 83 -32.68 25.11 6.70
C PHE A 83 -33.15 26.06 5.58
N ALA A 84 -34.38 25.92 5.11
CA ALA A 84 -34.94 26.75 4.03
C ALA A 84 -35.42 28.15 4.49
N ALA A 85 -35.47 28.44 5.80
CA ALA A 85 -36.07 29.67 6.33
C ALA A 85 -35.06 30.74 6.80
N ALA A 86 -33.75 30.59 6.56
CA ALA A 86 -32.73 31.50 7.10
C ALA A 86 -31.76 32.10 6.04
N SER A 87 -32.21 32.28 4.80
CA SER A 87 -31.43 33.01 3.79
C SER A 87 -32.06 34.37 3.47
N GLY A 88 -31.60 35.41 4.17
CA GLY A 88 -31.93 36.79 3.87
C GLY A 88 -30.93 37.78 4.48
N SER A 89 -30.17 38.47 3.60
CA SER A 89 -29.42 39.72 3.84
C SER A 89 -28.19 39.61 4.78
N GLU A 90 -27.02 40.22 4.59
CA GLU A 90 -26.59 41.44 3.89
C GLU A 90 -25.12 41.33 3.42
N SER A 91 -24.74 42.28 2.56
CA SER A 91 -23.39 42.52 2.03
C SER A 91 -22.69 43.62 2.83
N HIS A 92 -21.38 43.49 3.08
CA HIS A 92 -20.52 44.65 3.32
C HIS A 92 -19.03 44.36 3.05
N ALA A 93 -18.43 45.22 2.23
CA ALA A 93 -16.99 45.32 1.98
C ALA A 93 -16.32 46.23 3.02
N THR A 94 -15.07 45.94 3.39
CA THR A 94 -14.04 46.95 3.74
C THR A 94 -12.62 46.40 3.56
N SER A 95 -11.72 47.35 3.31
CA SER A 95 -10.35 47.24 2.80
C SER A 95 -9.27 47.53 3.86
N HIS A 96 -8.08 46.93 3.66
CA HIS A 96 -6.73 47.29 4.12
C HIS A 96 -6.40 47.35 5.63
N SER A 97 -5.38 46.59 6.07
CA SER A 97 -4.03 47.15 6.30
C SER A 97 -2.98 46.06 6.58
N SER A 98 -1.77 46.35 6.14
CA SER A 98 -0.54 45.57 6.28
C SER A 98 0.10 45.76 7.66
N SER A 99 0.40 44.67 8.36
CA SER A 99 1.36 44.67 9.46
C SER A 99 2.26 43.45 9.38
N ALA A 100 3.55 43.72 9.17
CA ALA A 100 4.64 42.77 9.17
C ALA A 100 4.72 42.04 10.52
N GLY A 101 4.48 40.74 10.51
CA GLY A 101 4.69 39.82 11.63
C GLY A 101 5.51 38.64 11.13
N LYS A 102 6.72 38.50 11.70
CA LYS A 102 7.64 37.35 11.71
C LYS A 102 7.28 36.18 10.79
N ARG A 103 8.14 35.96 9.79
CA ARG A 103 8.34 34.67 9.12
C ARG A 103 8.51 33.57 10.18
N GLU A 104 7.44 32.84 10.46
CA GLU A 104 7.53 31.48 10.95
C GLU A 104 8.16 30.66 9.81
N LYS A 105 9.46 30.41 10.02
CA LYS A 105 10.30 29.35 9.46
C LYS A 105 9.52 28.38 8.56
N GLU A 106 9.82 28.41 7.26
CA GLU A 106 9.38 27.43 6.26
C GLU A 106 9.36 26.03 6.87
N GLU A 107 8.15 25.51 7.12
CA GLU A 107 7.95 24.14 7.54
C GLU A 107 8.31 23.24 6.35
N GLU A 108 9.49 22.63 6.45
CA GLU A 108 9.70 21.23 6.06
C GLU A 108 9.56 20.85 4.57
N ALA A 109 9.85 21.75 3.63
CA ALA A 109 10.19 21.33 2.27
C ALA A 109 11.68 20.96 2.16
N VAL A 110 11.98 19.91 1.38
CA VAL A 110 13.35 19.59 0.99
C VAL A 110 13.87 20.73 0.09
N GLY A 111 15.09 21.21 0.35
CA GLY A 111 15.68 22.38 -0.28
C GLY A 111 16.13 22.11 -1.71
N PRO A 112 16.46 23.17 -2.47
CA PRO A 112 16.92 23.05 -3.86
C PRO A 112 18.26 22.32 -4.00
N ASP A 113 19.00 22.15 -2.90
CA ASP A 113 20.24 21.39 -2.79
C ASP A 113 20.03 19.88 -2.75
N PHE A 114 18.78 19.41 -2.65
CA PHE A 114 18.46 17.99 -2.74
C PHE A 114 18.07 17.58 -4.15
N GLU A 115 18.81 16.63 -4.71
CA GLU A 115 18.52 16.08 -6.02
C GLU A 115 17.19 15.28 -6.02
N PRO A 116 16.19 15.63 -6.85
CA PRO A 116 14.90 14.94 -6.87
C PRO A 116 15.01 13.55 -7.52
N TRP A 117 14.16 12.59 -7.10
CA TRP A 117 14.18 11.23 -7.67
C TRP A 117 13.94 11.21 -9.19
N SER A 118 13.16 12.16 -9.70
CA SER A 118 12.86 12.28 -11.12
C SER A 118 14.08 12.54 -12.00
N SER A 119 15.16 13.16 -11.47
CA SER A 119 16.41 13.35 -12.24
C SER A 119 17.11 12.03 -12.53
N LYS A 120 17.04 11.07 -11.61
CA LYS A 120 17.70 9.75 -11.72
C LYS A 120 16.97 8.80 -12.66
N ARG A 121 15.68 9.07 -12.95
CA ARG A 121 14.82 8.21 -13.78
C ARG A 121 15.43 7.95 -15.16
N GLY A 122 15.91 9.00 -15.84
CA GLY A 122 16.47 8.88 -17.19
C GLY A 122 17.71 7.99 -17.22
N GLU A 123 18.64 8.19 -16.28
CA GLU A 123 19.85 7.37 -16.16
C GLU A 123 19.49 5.90 -15.90
N ILE A 124 18.59 5.62 -14.95
CA ILE A 124 18.17 4.26 -14.60
C ILE A 124 17.61 3.55 -15.84
N LEU A 125 16.68 4.18 -16.56
CA LEU A 125 16.05 3.59 -17.75
C LEU A 125 17.05 3.33 -18.89
N SER A 126 18.05 4.20 -19.04
CA SER A 126 19.09 4.04 -20.07
C SER A 126 20.14 2.99 -19.71
N ARG A 127 20.39 2.77 -18.41
CA ARG A 127 21.45 1.89 -17.91
C ARG A 127 20.98 0.45 -17.71
N PHE A 128 19.77 0.26 -17.19
CA PHE A 128 19.24 -1.05 -16.83
C PHE A 128 18.28 -1.54 -17.91
N THR A 129 18.84 -1.90 -19.06
CA THR A 129 18.13 -2.38 -20.24
C THR A 129 18.18 -3.90 -20.35
N THR A 130 17.33 -4.51 -21.19
CA THR A 130 17.38 -5.95 -21.43
C THR A 130 16.93 -6.32 -22.85
N THR A 131 17.49 -7.42 -23.37
CA THR A 131 17.02 -8.11 -24.58
C THR A 131 16.19 -9.36 -24.25
N GLU A 132 16.13 -9.75 -22.98
CA GLU A 132 15.30 -10.86 -22.51
C GLU A 132 13.81 -10.52 -22.61
N LYS A 133 12.99 -11.55 -22.80
CA LYS A 133 11.54 -11.39 -22.90
C LYS A 133 10.91 -11.12 -21.54
N LEU A 134 10.24 -10.00 -21.42
CA LEU A 134 9.56 -9.56 -20.20
C LEU A 134 8.13 -10.07 -20.16
N SER A 135 7.57 -10.18 -18.95
CA SER A 135 6.16 -10.57 -18.77
C SER A 135 5.40 -9.64 -17.82
N ILE A 136 4.11 -9.46 -18.09
CA ILE A 136 3.15 -8.75 -17.23
C ILE A 136 2.02 -9.73 -16.91
N ASN A 137 2.13 -10.38 -15.75
CA ASN A 137 1.09 -11.29 -15.27
C ASN A 137 0.04 -10.51 -14.48
N LEU A 138 -0.92 -9.91 -15.19
CA LEU A 138 -2.04 -9.19 -14.58
C LEU A 138 -3.30 -10.05 -14.56
N PHE A 139 -3.76 -10.44 -13.37
CA PHE A 139 -5.09 -11.03 -13.23
C PHE A 139 -6.12 -9.91 -13.13
N MET A 140 -6.39 -9.23 -14.24
CA MET A 140 -7.58 -8.38 -14.37
C MET A 140 -8.70 -9.24 -14.94
N GLY A 141 -9.56 -9.76 -14.05
CA GLY A 141 -10.80 -10.41 -14.47
C GLY A 141 -11.58 -9.46 -15.37
N SER A 142 -11.60 -9.77 -16.67
CA SER A 142 -12.43 -9.08 -17.65
C SER A 142 -13.87 -9.51 -17.38
N GLU A 143 -14.57 -8.80 -16.50
CA GLU A 143 -16.02 -8.91 -16.39
C GLU A 143 -16.67 -8.20 -17.59
N LYS A 144 -16.56 -8.81 -18.78
CA LYS A 144 -17.48 -8.49 -19.87
C LYS A 144 -18.73 -9.35 -19.68
N GLY A 145 -19.81 -8.67 -19.33
CA GLY A 145 -21.03 -9.22 -18.77
C GLY A 145 -21.67 -10.36 -19.58
N LYS A 146 -22.06 -11.41 -18.85
CA LYS A 146 -22.95 -12.45 -19.34
C LYS A 146 -24.38 -12.05 -18.93
N ALA A 147 -25.13 -11.46 -19.86
CA ALA A 147 -26.57 -11.29 -19.71
C ALA A 147 -27.26 -12.68 -19.80
N PRO A 148 -28.30 -12.96 -19.00
CA PRO A 148 -28.97 -14.25 -19.01
C PRO A 148 -30.22 -14.21 -19.92
N SER A 149 -30.34 -15.12 -20.89
CA SER A 149 -31.65 -15.49 -21.47
C SER A 149 -31.53 -16.78 -22.33
N PRO A 150 -32.63 -17.49 -22.63
CA PRO A 150 -32.80 -18.88 -22.20
C PRO A 150 -32.97 -19.88 -23.36
N GLY A 151 -32.85 -21.17 -23.02
CA GLY A 151 -33.68 -22.22 -23.61
C GLY A 151 -33.28 -22.79 -24.99
N THR A 152 -32.90 -24.07 -24.92
CA THR A 152 -33.20 -25.15 -25.88
C THR A 152 -32.42 -25.28 -27.21
N SER A 153 -31.72 -26.43 -27.28
CA SER A 153 -31.69 -27.37 -28.41
C SER A 153 -30.88 -27.02 -29.68
N ALA A 154 -29.79 -27.78 -29.85
CA ALA A 154 -29.12 -28.14 -31.11
C ALA A 154 -28.24 -27.08 -31.80
N VAL A 155 -27.05 -26.77 -31.25
CA VAL A 155 -25.89 -26.30 -32.03
C VAL A 155 -24.59 -26.77 -31.38
N SER A 156 -24.19 -28.04 -31.57
CA SER A 156 -23.01 -28.61 -30.90
C SER A 156 -21.68 -28.48 -31.68
N GLU A 157 -21.66 -27.86 -32.85
CA GLU A 157 -20.44 -27.76 -33.67
C GLU A 157 -20.01 -26.30 -33.88
N LYS A 158 -20.92 -25.41 -34.31
CA LYS A 158 -20.62 -23.98 -34.50
C LYS A 158 -20.34 -23.21 -33.20
N VAL A 159 -20.88 -23.66 -32.06
CA VAL A 159 -20.55 -23.09 -30.74
C VAL A 159 -19.17 -23.52 -30.30
N ARG A 160 -18.75 -24.74 -30.67
CA ARG A 160 -17.41 -25.26 -30.36
C ARG A 160 -16.34 -24.52 -31.14
N THR A 161 -16.54 -24.30 -32.46
CA THR A 161 -15.60 -23.52 -33.28
C THR A 161 -15.49 -22.07 -32.81
N ARG A 162 -16.60 -21.44 -32.37
CA ARG A 162 -16.55 -20.09 -31.78
C ARG A 162 -15.94 -20.05 -30.38
N LEU A 163 -16.02 -21.14 -29.62
CA LEU A 163 -15.34 -21.23 -28.32
C LEU A 163 -13.83 -21.43 -28.51
N GLU A 164 -13.43 -22.30 -29.43
CA GLU A 164 -12.03 -22.54 -29.80
C GLU A 164 -11.40 -21.26 -30.40
N GLU A 165 -12.11 -20.51 -31.26
CA GLU A 165 -11.64 -19.21 -31.76
C GLU A 165 -11.52 -18.14 -30.66
N LEU A 166 -12.38 -18.15 -29.64
CA LEU A 166 -12.26 -17.23 -28.51
C LEU A 166 -11.10 -17.62 -27.57
N ASP A 167 -10.86 -18.92 -27.40
CA ASP A 167 -9.74 -19.48 -26.63
C ASP A 167 -8.41 -19.15 -27.32
N ASP A 168 -8.31 -19.30 -28.64
CA ASP A 168 -7.13 -18.94 -29.44
C ASP A 168 -6.82 -17.42 -29.39
N LEU A 169 -7.86 -16.57 -29.38
CA LEU A 169 -7.71 -15.11 -29.27
C LEU A 169 -7.32 -14.68 -27.84
N GLU A 170 -7.89 -15.31 -26.81
CA GLU A 170 -7.55 -15.05 -25.42
C GLU A 170 -6.13 -15.56 -25.09
N GLU A 171 -5.77 -16.76 -25.56
CA GLU A 171 -4.42 -17.33 -25.44
C GLU A 171 -3.39 -16.48 -26.19
N GLY A 172 -3.73 -15.94 -27.36
CA GLY A 172 -2.90 -14.95 -28.07
C GLY A 172 -2.62 -13.69 -27.23
N SER A 173 -3.66 -13.12 -26.61
CA SER A 173 -3.53 -11.93 -25.77
C SER A 173 -2.75 -12.17 -24.48
N GLN A 174 -2.91 -13.34 -23.85
CA GLN A 174 -2.10 -13.73 -22.69
C GLN A 174 -0.64 -14.01 -23.09
N ARG A 175 -0.40 -14.60 -24.25
CA ARG A 175 0.94 -14.88 -24.77
C ARG A 175 1.70 -13.62 -25.18
N GLU A 176 1.00 -12.58 -25.65
CA GLU A 176 1.55 -11.23 -25.88
C GLU A 176 2.06 -10.61 -24.59
N LEU A 177 1.35 -10.79 -23.46
CA LEU A 177 1.77 -10.29 -22.15
C LEU A 177 2.96 -11.05 -21.54
N LEU A 178 3.32 -12.22 -22.07
CA LEU A 178 4.41 -13.06 -21.56
C LEU A 178 5.74 -12.90 -22.32
N ASN A 179 5.75 -12.18 -23.45
CA ASN A 179 6.88 -12.11 -24.37
C ASN A 179 7.18 -10.69 -24.85
N LEU A 180 7.21 -9.74 -23.94
CA LEU A 180 7.34 -8.31 -24.24
C LEU A 180 8.81 -7.92 -24.44
N SER A 181 9.08 -7.06 -25.43
CA SER A 181 10.34 -6.33 -25.48
C SER A 181 10.38 -5.28 -24.36
N GLN A 182 11.54 -4.67 -24.11
CA GLN A 182 11.67 -3.56 -23.17
C GLN A 182 10.71 -2.40 -23.52
N GLN A 183 10.63 -2.03 -24.80
CA GLN A 183 9.77 -0.93 -25.23
C GLN A 183 8.29 -1.29 -25.09
N ASP A 184 7.92 -2.52 -25.44
CA ASP A 184 6.54 -2.98 -25.29
C ASP A 184 6.14 -3.02 -23.81
N TYR A 185 7.03 -3.50 -22.94
CA TYR A 185 6.81 -3.46 -21.50
C TYR A 185 6.56 -2.03 -21.01
N ALA A 186 7.43 -1.09 -21.36
CA ALA A 186 7.26 0.32 -20.99
C ALA A 186 5.94 0.91 -21.51
N ASN A 187 5.57 0.60 -22.76
CA ASN A 187 4.29 1.03 -23.35
C ASN A 187 3.10 0.45 -22.58
N ARG A 188 3.13 -0.84 -22.21
CA ARG A 188 2.06 -1.47 -21.41
C ARG A 188 1.94 -0.89 -20.01
N ILE A 189 3.06 -0.53 -19.36
CA ILE A 189 3.01 0.17 -18.07
C ILE A 189 2.37 1.56 -18.24
N GLU A 190 2.67 2.29 -19.32
CA GLU A 190 2.02 3.59 -19.59
C GLU A 190 0.51 3.41 -19.89
N GLU A 191 0.11 2.38 -20.63
CA GLU A 191 -1.31 2.04 -20.84
C GLU A 191 -2.04 1.77 -19.52
N LEU A 192 -1.39 1.09 -18.57
CA LEU A 192 -1.93 0.89 -17.21
C LEU A 192 -2.07 2.22 -16.45
N ASN A 193 -1.11 3.13 -16.60
CA ASN A 193 -1.17 4.47 -16.02
C ASN A 193 -2.34 5.29 -16.59
N GLN A 194 -2.57 5.21 -17.90
CA GLN A 194 -3.72 5.86 -18.54
C GLN A 194 -5.05 5.22 -18.10
N SER A 195 -5.11 3.89 -18.05
CA SER A 195 -6.28 3.16 -17.54
C SER A 195 -6.62 3.53 -16.09
N LEU A 196 -5.60 3.79 -15.26
CA LEU A 196 -5.77 4.29 -13.90
C LEU A 196 -6.44 5.68 -13.91
N LYS A 197 -5.92 6.62 -14.72
CA LYS A 197 -6.44 7.98 -14.82
C LYS A 197 -7.88 8.01 -15.35
N GLU A 198 -8.18 7.22 -16.37
CA GLU A 198 -9.52 7.07 -16.96
C GLU A 198 -10.52 6.46 -15.97
N ALA A 199 -10.11 5.40 -15.26
CA ALA A 199 -10.94 4.82 -14.20
C ALA A 199 -11.19 5.84 -13.08
N TRP A 200 -10.19 6.66 -12.75
CA TRP A 200 -10.35 7.70 -11.74
C TRP A 200 -11.31 8.80 -12.19
N SER A 201 -11.17 9.32 -13.42
CA SER A 201 -12.04 10.37 -13.97
C SER A 201 -13.47 9.89 -14.15
N SER A 202 -13.67 8.60 -14.40
CA SER A 202 -14.99 7.96 -14.52
C SER A 202 -15.58 7.52 -13.17
N ASP A 203 -15.02 8.01 -12.06
CA ASP A 203 -15.39 7.68 -10.67
C ASP A 203 -15.33 6.18 -10.29
N GLN A 204 -14.65 5.36 -11.08
CA GLN A 204 -14.44 3.93 -10.83
C GLN A 204 -13.29 3.69 -9.84
N LYS A 205 -13.40 4.22 -8.61
CA LYS A 205 -12.31 4.19 -7.60
C LYS A 205 -11.87 2.76 -7.23
N VAL A 206 -12.80 1.80 -7.25
CA VAL A 206 -12.48 0.37 -7.01
C VAL A 206 -11.60 -0.17 -8.14
N LYS A 207 -11.87 0.19 -9.40
CA LYS A 207 -11.05 -0.22 -10.54
C LYS A 207 -9.67 0.43 -10.48
N ALA A 208 -9.60 1.73 -10.16
CA ALA A 208 -8.33 2.43 -9.93
C ALA A 208 -7.47 1.75 -8.85
N LEU A 209 -8.08 1.40 -7.71
CA LEU A 209 -7.41 0.66 -6.63
C LEU A 209 -6.94 -0.73 -7.09
N LYS A 210 -7.76 -1.47 -7.86
CA LYS A 210 -7.35 -2.76 -8.42
C LYS A 210 -6.13 -2.62 -9.34
N ILE A 211 -6.10 -1.61 -10.22
CA ILE A 211 -4.96 -1.36 -11.13
C ILE A 211 -3.68 -1.13 -10.32
N VAL A 212 -3.70 -0.26 -9.30
CA VAL A 212 -2.49 0.07 -8.53
C VAL A 212 -2.00 -1.11 -7.68
N ILE A 213 -2.91 -1.93 -7.15
CA ILE A 213 -2.56 -3.19 -6.46
C ILE A 213 -1.82 -4.11 -7.43
N GLN A 214 -2.34 -4.27 -8.64
CA GLN A 214 -1.76 -5.15 -9.64
C GLN A 214 -0.40 -4.63 -10.13
N CYS A 215 -0.24 -3.32 -10.34
CA CYS A 215 1.06 -2.72 -10.64
C CYS A 215 2.07 -3.00 -9.53
N SER A 216 1.68 -2.87 -8.26
CA SER A 216 2.55 -3.17 -7.12
C SER A 216 2.97 -4.63 -7.03
N LYS A 217 2.15 -5.58 -7.51
CA LYS A 217 2.52 -7.00 -7.60
C LYS A 217 3.63 -7.24 -8.59
N LEU A 218 3.70 -6.49 -9.69
CA LEU A 218 4.78 -6.63 -10.67
C LEU A 218 6.17 -6.38 -10.05
N LEU A 219 6.25 -5.65 -8.94
CA LEU A 219 7.50 -5.39 -8.22
C LEU A 219 8.04 -6.60 -7.44
N SER A 220 7.25 -7.68 -7.29
CA SER A 220 7.76 -8.94 -6.73
C SER A 220 8.42 -9.82 -7.78
N ASP A 221 8.19 -9.55 -9.07
CA ASP A 221 8.71 -10.37 -10.16
C ASP A 221 10.16 -9.99 -10.49
N THR A 222 11.06 -10.93 -10.20
CA THR A 222 12.50 -10.85 -10.46
C THR A 222 12.96 -11.82 -11.56
N SER A 223 12.05 -12.25 -12.44
CA SER A 223 12.34 -13.16 -13.57
C SER A 223 13.41 -12.64 -14.54
N VAL A 224 13.44 -11.33 -14.79
CA VAL A 224 14.49 -10.63 -15.55
C VAL A 224 15.12 -9.59 -14.64
N ILE A 225 16.09 -10.03 -13.84
CA ILE A 225 16.60 -9.25 -12.71
C ILE A 225 17.40 -8.01 -13.15
N GLN A 226 18.10 -8.08 -14.29
CA GLN A 226 18.86 -6.94 -14.84
C GLN A 226 17.98 -5.72 -15.13
N PHE A 227 16.72 -5.95 -15.52
CA PHE A 227 15.75 -4.90 -15.82
C PHE A 227 15.00 -4.39 -14.57
N TYR A 228 15.22 -4.99 -13.40
CA TYR A 228 14.48 -4.65 -12.18
C TYR A 228 14.51 -3.16 -11.80
N PRO A 229 15.66 -2.45 -11.87
CA PRO A 229 15.70 -1.01 -11.57
C PRO A 229 14.78 -0.18 -12.49
N SER A 230 14.77 -0.49 -13.79
CA SER A 230 13.91 0.15 -14.78
C SER A 230 12.43 -0.19 -14.56
N LYS A 231 12.12 -1.46 -14.31
CA LYS A 231 10.78 -1.92 -13.91
C LYS A 231 10.27 -1.14 -12.70
N PHE A 232 11.12 -0.99 -11.68
CA PHE A 232 10.78 -0.29 -10.45
C PHE A 232 10.37 1.16 -10.70
N VAL A 233 11.21 1.95 -11.40
CA VAL A 233 10.91 3.37 -11.64
C VAL A 233 9.59 3.55 -12.40
N LEU A 234 9.34 2.74 -13.43
CA LEU A 234 8.12 2.81 -14.23
C LEU A 234 6.86 2.53 -13.40
N ILE A 235 6.90 1.50 -12.55
CA ILE A 235 5.74 1.15 -11.72
C ILE A 235 5.53 2.18 -10.61
N THR A 236 6.59 2.71 -10.01
CA THR A 236 6.46 3.71 -8.95
C THR A 236 5.86 5.03 -9.43
N ASP A 237 6.02 5.38 -10.71
CA ASP A 237 5.34 6.54 -11.31
C ASP A 237 3.80 6.39 -11.27
N ILE A 238 3.29 5.16 -11.42
CA ILE A 238 1.85 4.86 -11.32
C ILE A 238 1.39 4.98 -9.85
N LEU A 239 2.18 4.46 -8.91
CA LEU A 239 1.89 4.57 -7.48
C LEU A 239 1.79 6.03 -7.04
N ASP A 240 2.73 6.87 -7.48
CA ASP A 240 2.75 8.30 -7.18
C ASP A 240 1.55 9.03 -7.80
N THR A 241 1.14 8.61 -9.00
CA THR A 241 -0.07 9.14 -9.65
C THR A 241 -1.31 8.81 -8.83
N PHE A 242 -1.47 7.55 -8.40
CA PHE A 242 -2.57 7.14 -7.53
C PHE A 242 -2.56 7.89 -6.19
N GLY A 243 -1.40 8.00 -5.54
CA GLY A 243 -1.24 8.73 -4.28
C GLY A 243 -1.70 10.18 -4.36
N ARG A 244 -1.27 10.90 -5.41
CA ARG A 244 -1.71 12.27 -5.69
C ARG A 244 -3.21 12.37 -5.93
N LEU A 245 -3.78 11.49 -6.75
CA LEU A 245 -5.22 11.47 -7.04
C LEU A 245 -6.06 11.30 -5.76
N VAL A 246 -5.65 10.39 -4.87
CA VAL A 246 -6.33 10.19 -3.57
C VAL A 246 -6.20 11.42 -2.68
N PHE A 247 -5.00 11.99 -2.57
CA PHE A 247 -4.75 13.19 -1.78
C PHE A 247 -5.59 14.37 -2.26
N ASP A 248 -5.57 14.66 -3.57
CA ASP A 248 -6.30 15.77 -4.19
C ASP A 248 -7.80 15.63 -3.96
N ARG A 249 -8.35 14.42 -4.08
CA ARG A 249 -9.77 14.16 -3.79
C ARG A 249 -10.12 14.50 -2.35
N ILE A 250 -9.33 14.05 -1.38
CA ILE A 250 -9.61 14.34 0.04
C ILE A 250 -9.46 15.85 0.30
N TRP A 251 -8.42 16.47 -0.24
CA TRP A 251 -8.20 17.92 -0.14
C TRP A 251 -9.38 18.74 -0.67
N THR A 252 -9.92 18.38 -1.84
CA THR A 252 -11.08 19.07 -2.42
C THR A 252 -12.33 18.95 -1.56
N MET A 253 -12.51 17.83 -0.84
CA MET A 253 -13.63 17.66 0.10
C MET A 253 -13.50 18.54 1.34
N CYS A 254 -12.27 18.86 1.76
CA CYS A 254 -12.03 19.78 2.86
C CYS A 254 -12.34 21.24 2.44
N SER A 255 -12.06 21.57 1.18
CA SER A 255 -12.02 22.95 0.66
C SER A 255 -13.39 23.56 0.32
N ASP A 256 -14.49 22.86 0.59
CA ASP A 256 -15.86 23.31 0.33
C ASP A 256 -16.56 23.64 1.66
N PRO A 257 -16.99 24.90 1.92
CA PRO A 257 -17.08 26.06 1.02
C PRO A 257 -15.89 27.03 1.05
N ARG A 258 -14.84 26.78 1.86
CA ARG A 258 -13.65 27.64 1.94
C ARG A 258 -12.38 26.80 1.75
N PRO A 259 -11.42 27.25 0.92
CA PRO A 259 -10.18 26.52 0.69
C PRO A 259 -9.37 26.37 1.98
N LEU A 260 -8.76 25.20 2.17
CA LEU A 260 -7.88 24.98 3.32
C LEU A 260 -6.59 25.81 3.17
N PRO A 261 -6.09 26.38 4.28
CA PRO A 261 -4.74 26.95 4.29
C PRO A 261 -3.70 25.88 3.93
N ASP A 262 -2.59 26.27 3.32
CA ASP A 262 -1.49 25.34 2.98
C ASP A 262 -0.94 24.61 4.22
N ASN A 263 -1.02 25.26 5.39
CA ASN A 263 -0.59 24.75 6.69
C ASN A 263 -1.77 24.34 7.59
N PHE A 264 -2.85 23.83 7.00
CA PHE A 264 -4.00 23.35 7.76
C PHE A 264 -3.60 22.30 8.79
N THR A 265 -4.33 22.29 9.91
CA THR A 265 -4.19 21.27 10.95
C THR A 265 -5.34 20.26 10.89
N VAL A 266 -5.20 19.15 11.61
CA VAL A 266 -6.22 18.08 11.65
C VAL A 266 -7.59 18.61 12.13
N GLU A 267 -7.58 19.66 12.94
CA GLU A 267 -8.78 20.33 13.44
C GLU A 267 -9.55 21.07 12.32
N ASP A 268 -8.87 21.52 11.26
CA ASP A 268 -9.49 22.20 10.10
C ASP A 268 -10.18 21.23 9.12
N VAL A 269 -9.97 19.93 9.29
CA VAL A 269 -10.48 18.89 8.39
C VAL A 269 -11.86 18.45 8.85
N ASN A 270 -12.85 18.55 7.96
CA ASN A 270 -14.22 18.12 8.22
C ASN A 270 -14.34 16.58 8.38
N ASP A 271 -15.42 16.14 9.05
CA ASP A 271 -15.61 14.72 9.38
C ASP A 271 -15.79 13.84 8.14
N THR A 272 -16.44 14.34 7.09
CA THR A 272 -16.63 13.62 5.82
C THR A 272 -15.29 13.31 5.14
N ALA A 273 -14.36 14.27 5.13
CA ALA A 273 -13.02 14.07 4.57
C ALA A 273 -12.20 13.11 5.44
N LYS A 274 -12.29 13.21 6.78
CA LYS A 274 -11.66 12.26 7.71
C LYS A 274 -12.16 10.84 7.49
N GLU A 275 -13.47 10.63 7.42
CA GLU A 275 -14.07 9.33 7.17
C GLU A 275 -13.67 8.78 5.80
N THR A 276 -13.65 9.63 4.78
CA THR A 276 -13.18 9.25 3.44
C THR A 276 -11.72 8.82 3.45
N CYS A 277 -10.86 9.55 4.17
CA CYS A 277 -9.45 9.22 4.30
C CYS A 277 -9.24 7.90 5.08
N LEU A 278 -9.94 7.71 6.20
CA LEU A 278 -9.91 6.45 6.96
C LEU A 278 -10.36 5.26 6.10
N ASN A 279 -11.42 5.43 5.30
CA ASN A 279 -11.89 4.41 4.39
C ASN A 279 -10.84 3.96 3.37
N TRP A 280 -10.01 4.88 2.87
CA TRP A 280 -8.87 4.52 2.01
C TRP A 280 -7.85 3.68 2.76
N PHE A 281 -7.43 4.10 3.96
CA PHE A 281 -6.50 3.32 4.79
C PHE A 281 -7.06 1.94 5.14
N PHE A 282 -8.33 1.81 5.51
CA PHE A 282 -8.95 0.51 5.80
C PHE A 282 -9.00 -0.41 4.58
N LYS A 283 -9.37 0.13 3.40
CA LYS A 283 -9.36 -0.64 2.15
C LYS A 283 -7.96 -1.15 1.80
N ILE A 284 -6.94 -0.31 2.00
CA ILE A 284 -5.55 -0.70 1.73
C ILE A 284 -5.05 -1.71 2.78
N ALA A 285 -5.36 -1.50 4.07
CA ALA A 285 -5.00 -2.42 5.14
C ALA A 285 -5.57 -3.84 4.93
N SER A 286 -6.73 -3.94 4.27
CA SER A 286 -7.40 -5.20 3.92
C SER A 286 -6.72 -6.00 2.80
N ILE A 287 -5.72 -5.43 2.11
CA ILE A 287 -4.95 -6.14 1.10
C ILE A 287 -4.12 -7.23 1.78
N ARG A 288 -4.34 -8.48 1.38
CA ARG A 288 -3.72 -9.66 2.01
C ARG A 288 -2.24 -9.79 1.71
N GLU A 289 -1.82 -9.45 0.50
CA GLU A 289 -0.43 -9.58 0.07
C GLU A 289 0.44 -8.45 0.63
N LEU A 290 1.61 -8.80 1.17
CA LEU A 290 2.50 -7.86 1.85
C LEU A 290 2.97 -6.73 0.92
N LEU A 291 3.49 -7.08 -0.26
CA LEU A 291 4.15 -6.12 -1.15
C LEU A 291 3.17 -5.08 -1.71
N PRO A 292 2.00 -5.46 -2.26
CA PRO A 292 1.02 -4.48 -2.72
C PRO A 292 0.46 -3.62 -1.59
N ARG A 293 0.19 -4.21 -0.42
CA ARG A 293 -0.25 -3.43 0.75
C ARG A 293 0.78 -2.37 1.12
N LEU A 294 2.06 -2.74 1.19
CA LEU A 294 3.14 -1.85 1.57
C LEU A 294 3.29 -0.67 0.61
N TYR A 295 3.36 -0.93 -0.70
CA TYR A 295 3.56 0.12 -1.70
C TYR A 295 2.35 1.05 -1.81
N VAL A 296 1.14 0.51 -1.82
CA VAL A 296 -0.08 1.32 -1.96
C VAL A 296 -0.32 2.15 -0.69
N GLU A 297 -0.03 1.60 0.49
CA GLU A 297 -0.10 2.35 1.75
C GLU A 297 0.95 3.47 1.81
N ALA A 298 2.19 3.17 1.39
CA ALA A 298 3.23 4.19 1.29
C ALA A 298 2.87 5.29 0.27
N ALA A 299 2.26 4.95 -0.86
CA ALA A 299 1.83 5.92 -1.88
C ALA A 299 0.81 6.95 -1.35
N ILE A 300 -0.06 6.56 -0.42
CA ILE A 300 -1.03 7.47 0.19
C ILE A 300 -0.56 8.03 1.55
N LEU A 301 0.70 7.84 1.95
CA LEU A 301 1.17 8.17 3.29
C LEU A 301 0.92 9.65 3.65
N LYS A 302 1.04 10.55 2.65
CA LYS A 302 0.76 11.99 2.78
C LYS A 302 -0.67 12.28 3.28
N CYS A 303 -1.63 11.39 2.99
CA CYS A 303 -3.01 11.53 3.45
C CYS A 303 -3.16 11.41 4.97
N ASN A 304 -2.15 10.93 5.71
CA ASN A 304 -2.17 10.96 7.19
C ASN A 304 -2.32 12.38 7.75
N ARG A 305 -1.90 13.43 7.00
CA ARG A 305 -2.13 14.84 7.39
C ARG A 305 -3.59 15.16 7.66
N PHE A 306 -4.54 14.44 7.04
CA PHE A 306 -5.97 14.66 7.26
C PHE A 306 -6.50 14.03 8.55
N LEU A 307 -5.75 13.10 9.16
CA LEU A 307 -6.24 12.26 10.26
C LEU A 307 -5.60 12.59 11.60
N THR A 308 -4.28 12.65 11.67
CA THR A 308 -3.55 12.82 12.93
C THR A 308 -2.22 13.53 12.71
N LYS A 309 -1.78 14.32 13.70
CA LYS A 309 -0.46 15.00 13.68
C LYS A 309 0.69 13.99 13.79
N SER A 310 0.48 12.87 14.49
CA SER A 310 1.46 11.79 14.69
C SER A 310 1.35 10.65 13.68
N GLY A 311 0.36 10.64 12.77
CA GLY A 311 0.05 9.49 11.91
C GLY A 311 1.23 9.03 11.06
N ILE A 312 1.99 9.97 10.51
CA ILE A 312 3.22 9.68 9.76
C ILE A 312 4.31 9.12 10.68
N GLN A 313 4.45 9.66 11.89
CA GLN A 313 5.45 9.23 12.89
C GLN A 313 5.21 7.78 13.35
N GLU A 314 3.96 7.33 13.38
CA GLU A 314 3.58 5.97 13.73
C GLU A 314 3.62 5.02 12.52
N THR A 315 3.18 5.49 11.36
CA THR A 315 3.05 4.69 10.14
C THR A 315 4.42 4.36 9.54
N LEU A 316 5.35 5.31 9.51
CA LEU A 316 6.65 5.15 8.85
C LEU A 316 7.54 4.07 9.51
N PRO A 317 7.67 3.98 10.86
CA PRO A 317 8.32 2.85 11.52
C PRO A 317 7.65 1.51 11.24
N ARG A 318 6.30 1.47 11.21
CA ARG A 318 5.55 0.23 10.92
C ARG A 318 5.83 -0.25 9.50
N LEU A 319 5.77 0.63 8.51
CA LEU A 319 6.12 0.31 7.12
C LEU A 319 7.59 -0.16 7.00
N THR A 320 8.51 0.49 7.71
CA THR A 320 9.92 0.06 7.77
C THR A 320 10.05 -1.37 8.31
N ALA A 321 9.34 -1.70 9.38
CA ALA A 321 9.33 -3.06 9.94
C ALA A 321 8.70 -4.08 8.97
N MET A 322 7.65 -3.70 8.23
CA MET A 322 7.02 -4.57 7.23
C MET A 322 7.97 -4.98 6.10
N ILE A 323 8.91 -4.10 5.70
CA ILE A 323 9.90 -4.41 4.65
C ILE A 323 10.77 -5.62 5.03
N ARG A 324 10.98 -5.89 6.32
CA ARG A 324 11.75 -7.06 6.79
C ARG A 324 11.11 -8.40 6.40
N GLY A 325 9.82 -8.41 6.09
CA GLY A 325 9.11 -9.58 5.58
C GLY A 325 9.33 -9.86 4.10
N ILE A 326 10.04 -9.00 3.36
CA ILE A 326 10.38 -9.22 1.96
C ILE A 326 11.61 -10.12 1.88
N GLY A 327 11.46 -11.32 1.30
CA GLY A 327 12.53 -12.32 1.24
C GLY A 327 13.58 -12.09 0.15
N ASP A 328 13.23 -11.39 -0.94
CA ASP A 328 14.18 -11.04 -1.99
C ASP A 328 14.95 -9.76 -1.60
N PRO A 329 16.29 -9.81 -1.47
CA PRO A 329 17.07 -8.68 -0.97
C PRO A 329 17.09 -7.49 -1.93
N LEU A 330 16.96 -7.70 -3.25
CA LEU A 330 16.90 -6.62 -4.23
C LEU A 330 15.56 -5.90 -4.12
N VAL A 331 14.45 -6.66 -4.11
CA VAL A 331 13.10 -6.11 -3.93
C VAL A 331 13.01 -5.34 -2.61
N ALA A 332 13.59 -5.89 -1.54
CA ALA A 332 13.60 -5.25 -0.23
C ALA A 332 14.43 -3.96 -0.21
N ALA A 333 15.54 -3.87 -0.94
CA ALA A 333 16.33 -2.65 -1.06
C ALA A 333 15.56 -1.54 -1.78
N TYR A 334 14.87 -1.86 -2.86
CA TYR A 334 14.04 -0.91 -3.61
C TYR A 334 12.78 -0.47 -2.84
N ALA A 335 12.15 -1.37 -2.07
CA ALA A 335 11.07 -1.01 -1.16
C ALA A 335 11.53 0.02 -0.11
N ARG A 336 12.74 -0.15 0.44
CA ARG A 336 13.35 0.85 1.35
C ARG A 336 13.61 2.18 0.65
N ALA A 337 14.13 2.15 -0.57
CA ALA A 337 14.36 3.36 -1.36
C ALA A 337 13.05 4.12 -1.63
N TYR A 338 11.98 3.41 -2.00
CA TYR A 338 10.65 4.00 -2.14
C TYR A 338 10.17 4.62 -0.83
N LEU A 339 10.26 3.90 0.28
CA LEU A 339 9.81 4.41 1.58
C LEU A 339 10.63 5.62 2.05
N CYS A 340 11.95 5.62 1.81
CA CYS A 340 12.80 6.78 2.10
C CYS A 340 12.44 7.99 1.24
N ARG A 341 12.10 7.78 -0.04
CA ARG A 341 11.63 8.83 -0.94
C ARG A 341 10.35 9.48 -0.43
N ILE A 342 9.33 8.66 -0.14
CA ILE A 342 8.06 9.16 0.40
C ILE A 342 8.30 9.82 1.77
N GLY A 343 9.10 9.20 2.64
CA GLY A 343 9.44 9.77 3.95
C GLY A 343 10.09 11.14 3.85
N MET A 344 11.01 11.35 2.91
CA MET A 344 11.60 12.66 2.65
C MET A 344 10.61 13.68 2.10
N GLU A 345 9.59 13.27 1.34
CA GLU A 345 8.54 14.16 0.84
C GLU A 345 7.58 14.60 1.94
N VAL A 346 7.20 13.70 2.85
CA VAL A 346 6.12 13.96 3.82
C VAL A 346 6.59 14.32 5.22
N ALA A 347 7.80 13.89 5.61
CA ALA A 347 8.35 14.12 6.95
C ALA A 347 9.90 14.04 6.95
N PRO A 348 10.60 14.97 6.27
CA PRO A 348 12.07 14.97 6.18
C PRO A 348 12.81 15.08 7.52
N GLN A 349 12.13 15.56 8.56
CA GLN A 349 12.61 15.66 9.95
C GLN A 349 12.72 14.30 10.65
N LEU A 350 12.00 13.26 10.19
CA LEU A 350 12.02 11.93 10.81
C LEU A 350 13.24 11.08 10.39
N LYS A 351 14.44 11.64 10.59
CA LYS A 351 15.72 11.03 10.18
C LYS A 351 15.98 9.66 10.79
N ASP A 352 15.52 9.42 12.02
CA ASP A 352 15.67 8.12 12.68
C ASP A 352 15.03 6.97 11.89
N ASN A 353 13.89 7.21 11.24
CA ASN A 353 13.24 6.21 10.41
C ASN A 353 14.01 5.94 9.11
N LEU A 354 14.59 6.98 8.50
CA LEU A 354 15.43 6.83 7.32
C LEU A 354 16.72 6.07 7.65
N ASN A 355 17.34 6.39 8.80
CA ASN A 355 18.50 5.68 9.32
C ASN A 355 18.20 4.20 9.56
N ARG A 356 17.04 3.87 10.14
CA ARG A 356 16.61 2.47 10.32
C ARG A 356 16.54 1.71 9.00
N ASN A 357 16.03 2.33 7.92
CA ASN A 357 16.01 1.69 6.61
C ASN A 357 17.44 1.36 6.12
N PHE A 358 18.40 2.26 6.29
CA PHE A 358 19.80 2.01 5.95
C PHE A 358 20.42 0.88 6.79
N PHE A 359 20.24 0.89 8.12
CA PHE A 359 20.78 -0.16 8.98
C PHE A 359 20.14 -1.53 8.71
N ASP A 360 18.83 -1.57 8.47
CA ASP A 360 18.13 -2.80 8.10
C ASP A 360 18.64 -3.35 6.76
N LEU A 361 18.93 -2.48 5.77
CA LEU A 361 19.55 -2.87 4.50
C LEU A 361 20.90 -3.55 4.74
N LEU A 362 21.78 -2.94 5.54
CA LEU A 362 23.07 -3.51 5.91
C LEU A 362 22.92 -4.84 6.65
N GLY A 363 21.94 -4.94 7.55
CA GLY A 363 21.62 -6.17 8.27
C GLY A 363 21.23 -7.32 7.33
N THR A 364 20.57 -7.01 6.21
CA THR A 364 20.20 -7.99 5.19
C THR A 364 21.28 -8.28 4.16
N PHE A 365 22.44 -7.60 4.20
CA PHE A 365 23.49 -7.73 3.18
C PHE A 365 23.99 -9.18 2.99
N ARG A 366 24.00 -9.99 4.05
CA ARG A 366 24.39 -11.42 3.97
C ARG A 366 23.47 -12.24 3.06
N GLN A 367 22.22 -11.81 2.86
CA GLN A 367 21.24 -12.51 2.01
C GLN A 367 21.61 -12.46 0.53
N ILE A 368 22.37 -11.43 0.11
CA ILE A 368 22.87 -11.27 -1.27
C ILE A 368 23.72 -12.48 -1.68
N SER A 369 24.48 -13.05 -0.74
CA SER A 369 25.30 -14.26 -0.96
C SER A 369 24.56 -15.56 -0.62
N GLY A 370 23.26 -15.49 -0.32
CA GLY A 370 22.43 -16.63 0.03
C GLY A 370 22.24 -17.61 -1.13
N GLU A 371 21.87 -18.85 -0.81
CA GLU A 371 21.69 -19.91 -1.80
C GLU A 371 20.57 -19.62 -2.80
N THR A 372 19.44 -19.09 -2.34
CA THR A 372 18.31 -18.70 -3.20
C THR A 372 18.73 -17.70 -4.27
N VAL A 373 19.45 -16.64 -3.86
CA VAL A 373 19.97 -15.62 -4.79
C VAL A 373 20.96 -16.23 -5.76
N ARG A 374 21.92 -17.03 -5.26
CA ARG A 374 22.91 -17.70 -6.13
C ARG A 374 22.25 -18.58 -7.19
N ASN A 375 21.24 -19.37 -6.81
CA ASN A 375 20.50 -20.23 -7.74
C ASN A 375 19.76 -19.40 -8.79
N GLN A 376 19.16 -18.28 -8.39
CA GLN A 376 18.50 -17.35 -9.31
C GLN A 376 19.49 -16.72 -10.30
N LEU A 377 20.66 -16.28 -9.83
CA LEU A 377 21.69 -15.70 -10.67
C LEU A 377 22.23 -16.71 -11.69
N VAL A 378 22.45 -17.96 -11.28
CA VAL A 378 22.85 -19.05 -12.18
C VAL A 378 21.78 -19.31 -13.25
N LEU A 379 20.50 -19.38 -12.85
CA LEU A 379 19.39 -19.61 -13.78
C LEU A 379 19.30 -18.50 -14.84
N GLN A 380 19.47 -17.24 -14.41
CA GLN A 380 19.37 -16.07 -15.27
C GLN A 380 20.70 -15.67 -15.93
N ARG A 381 21.79 -16.43 -15.69
CA ARG A 381 23.14 -16.18 -16.21
C ARG A 381 23.67 -14.78 -15.89
N VAL A 382 23.43 -14.32 -14.67
CA VAL A 382 23.87 -13.01 -14.18
C VAL A 382 25.07 -13.18 -13.26
N GLU A 383 26.15 -12.46 -13.53
CA GLU A 383 27.35 -12.52 -12.71
C GLU A 383 27.17 -11.73 -11.39
N PRO A 384 27.77 -12.17 -10.27
CA PRO A 384 27.63 -11.48 -8.99
C PRO A 384 27.97 -9.99 -9.00
N PRO A 385 29.04 -9.51 -9.69
CA PRO A 385 29.32 -8.07 -9.78
C PRO A 385 28.21 -7.29 -10.49
N GLU A 386 27.64 -7.86 -11.55
CA GLU A 386 26.52 -7.24 -12.27
C GLU A 386 25.29 -7.13 -11.38
N TYR A 387 24.95 -8.20 -10.66
CA TYR A 387 23.87 -8.20 -9.68
C TYR A 387 24.03 -7.11 -8.61
N LEU A 388 25.24 -6.92 -8.08
CA LEU A 388 25.51 -5.86 -7.11
C LEU A 388 25.28 -4.46 -7.68
N THR A 389 25.53 -4.24 -8.97
CA THR A 389 25.28 -2.95 -9.61
C THR A 389 23.79 -2.57 -9.64
N LEU A 390 22.89 -3.57 -9.63
CA LEU A 390 21.44 -3.34 -9.60
C LEU A 390 20.97 -2.65 -8.32
N TYR A 391 21.72 -2.75 -7.22
CA TYR A 391 21.42 -2.07 -5.96
C TYR A 391 21.82 -0.60 -5.98
N SER A 392 22.70 -0.18 -6.90
CA SER A 392 23.30 1.15 -6.90
C SER A 392 22.27 2.29 -6.85
N PRO A 393 21.20 2.30 -7.66
CA PRO A 393 20.19 3.36 -7.59
C PRO A 393 19.50 3.46 -6.23
N ALA A 394 19.08 2.31 -5.67
CA ALA A 394 18.40 2.25 -4.38
C ALA A 394 19.31 2.69 -3.23
N ILE A 395 20.55 2.18 -3.20
CA ILE A 395 21.54 2.53 -2.16
C ILE A 395 21.89 4.01 -2.24
N ASN A 396 22.19 4.53 -3.44
CA ASN A 396 22.51 5.93 -3.65
C ASN A 396 21.37 6.83 -3.12
N TRP A 397 20.11 6.48 -3.42
CA TRP A 397 18.97 7.22 -2.92
C TRP A 397 18.82 7.20 -1.40
N ILE A 398 18.93 6.02 -0.79
CA ILE A 398 18.86 5.87 0.67
C ILE A 398 19.97 6.70 1.33
N LEU A 399 21.20 6.64 0.80
CA LEU A 399 22.34 7.41 1.28
C LEU A 399 22.10 8.93 1.17
N GLN A 400 21.55 9.40 0.05
CA GLN A 400 21.20 10.81 -0.12
C GLN A 400 20.16 11.26 0.91
N CYS A 401 19.14 10.43 1.17
CA CYS A 401 18.09 10.73 2.16
C CYS A 401 18.65 10.88 3.59
N ILE A 402 19.57 10.00 3.99
CA ILE A 402 20.18 10.04 5.32
C ILE A 402 21.24 11.15 5.45
N ALA A 403 22.00 11.43 4.39
CA ALA A 403 23.06 12.44 4.40
C ALA A 403 22.52 13.87 4.38
N TYR A 404 21.36 14.08 3.75
CA TYR A 404 20.77 15.40 3.61
C TYR A 404 20.48 16.07 4.96
N ARG A 405 21.13 17.21 5.24
CA ARG A 405 21.08 17.95 6.51
C ARG A 405 21.45 17.10 7.73
N ALA A 406 22.32 16.10 7.57
CA ALA A 406 22.91 15.40 8.70
C ALA A 406 23.73 16.39 9.54
N PRO A 407 23.62 16.35 10.89
CA PRO A 407 24.39 17.25 11.74
C PRO A 407 25.89 17.03 11.50
N GLU A 408 26.61 18.10 11.16
CA GLU A 408 28.06 18.10 11.23
C GLU A 408 28.43 17.97 12.71
N HIS A 409 28.91 16.81 13.13
CA HIS A 409 29.53 16.69 14.44
C HIS A 409 30.84 17.49 14.41
N SER A 410 30.75 18.79 14.72
CA SER A 410 31.89 19.59 15.12
C SER A 410 32.32 19.09 16.50
N GLU A 411 33.28 18.17 16.54
CA GLU A 411 33.96 17.83 17.80
C GLU A 411 34.73 19.07 18.26
N VAL A 412 34.31 19.67 19.38
CA VAL A 412 35.01 20.72 20.14
C VAL A 412 35.90 20.06 21.18
#